data_AF-W1I936-F1
#
_entry.id   AF-W1I936-F1
#
_cell.length_a   1.000
_cell.length_b   1.000
_cell.length_c   1.000
_cell.angle_alpha   90.00
_cell.angle_beta   90.00
_cell.angle_gamma   90.00
#
_symmetry.space_group_name_H-M   'P 1'
#
loop_
_entity.id
_entity.type
_entity.pdbx_description
1 polymer ?
#
loop_
_entity_poly.entity_id
_entity_poly.type
_entity_poly.pdbx_seq_one_letter_code
_entity_poly.pdbx_strand_id
1 'polypeptide(L)'
;WAAGEGGAHKVRAEAQAGARCGRRASRVQHLDPGGWRWGPVHCCGGPSKAEIAFEDRKDGSCGVSHVVQEPGDYEVSIKFNDEHIPGSPFVVPVASLSDDARRLTVTSLQETGLKVNQPASFAVQLNGARGVIDARVHTPSGAVEECYVSELDSDKHTIRFIPHENGVHSIDVKFNGAHIPGSPFKIRVGEQSQAGDPGLVSAYGPGLEGGTTGVSSEFIVNTLNAGSGALSVTIDGPSKVQLDCRECPEGHVVTYTPMAPGNYLIAIK
;
A
#
# COMPACT_ATOMS: atom_id res chain seq x y z
N TRP A 1 -42.36 -46.20 -12.94
CA TRP A 1 -40.89 -46.05 -12.99
C TRP A 1 -40.54 -45.57 -14.40
N ALA A 2 -40.13 -44.35 -14.72
CA ALA A 2 -39.92 -43.03 -14.10
C ALA A 2 -39.93 -42.00 -15.28
N ALA A 3 -40.72 -40.91 -15.26
CA ALA A 3 -40.34 -39.52 -14.96
C ALA A 3 -39.36 -38.81 -15.95
N GLY A 4 -39.83 -37.72 -16.59
CA GLY A 4 -39.16 -36.40 -16.52
C GLY A 4 -38.26 -35.89 -17.67
N GLU A 5 -38.66 -34.73 -18.21
CA GLU A 5 -37.83 -33.55 -18.58
C GLU A 5 -37.29 -33.33 -20.01
N GLY A 6 -37.40 -32.06 -20.42
CA GLY A 6 -37.24 -31.55 -21.78
C GLY A 6 -35.82 -31.13 -22.14
N GLY A 7 -35.49 -31.27 -23.43
CA GLY A 7 -34.20 -30.87 -24.00
C GLY A 7 -34.21 -29.40 -24.42
N ALA A 8 -33.76 -28.52 -23.53
CA ALA A 8 -33.42 -27.15 -23.88
C ALA A 8 -32.16 -27.13 -24.78
N HIS A 9 -32.33 -26.82 -26.07
CA HIS A 9 -31.21 -26.54 -26.97
C HIS A 9 -30.60 -25.18 -26.61
N LYS A 10 -29.43 -25.22 -25.99
CA LYS A 10 -28.71 -24.07 -25.42
C LYS A 10 -28.05 -23.26 -26.55
N VAL A 11 -28.65 -22.13 -26.93
CA VAL A 11 -28.03 -21.17 -27.85
C VAL A 11 -27.10 -20.26 -27.04
N ARG A 12 -25.80 -20.30 -27.39
CA ARG A 12 -24.76 -19.45 -26.81
C ARG A 12 -24.70 -18.15 -27.61
N ALA A 13 -25.17 -17.05 -27.04
CA ALA A 13 -24.90 -15.71 -27.55
C ALA A 13 -23.56 -15.24 -26.97
N GLU A 14 -22.53 -15.11 -27.82
CA GLU A 14 -21.33 -14.35 -27.45
C GLU A 14 -21.66 -12.86 -27.58
N ALA A 15 -22.03 -12.23 -26.46
CA ALA A 15 -21.88 -10.79 -26.32
C ALA A 15 -20.40 -10.53 -26.00
N GLN A 16 -19.58 -10.24 -27.01
CA GLN A 16 -18.27 -9.63 -26.77
C GLN A 16 -18.52 -8.20 -26.27
N ALA A 17 -18.69 -8.06 -24.95
CA ALA A 17 -18.58 -6.80 -24.26
C ALA A 17 -17.16 -6.27 -24.48
N GLY A 18 -17.02 -5.34 -25.42
CA GLY A 18 -15.79 -4.58 -25.64
C GLY A 18 -15.51 -3.59 -24.50
N ALA A 19 -15.43 -4.07 -23.26
CA ALA A 19 -14.52 -3.43 -22.32
C ALA A 19 -13.14 -3.92 -22.72
N ARG A 20 -12.19 -3.01 -23.03
CA ARG A 20 -10.78 -3.40 -23.13
C ARG A 20 -10.33 -3.92 -21.77
N CYS A 21 -10.49 -5.22 -21.60
CA CYS A 21 -9.86 -6.03 -20.59
C CYS A 21 -9.51 -7.35 -21.22
N GLY A 22 -8.23 -7.67 -21.17
CA GLY A 22 -7.75 -8.97 -21.57
C GLY A 22 -8.48 -10.05 -20.82
N ARG A 23 -9.36 -10.77 -21.53
CA ARG A 23 -9.55 -12.21 -21.39
C ARG A 23 -10.18 -12.71 -22.70
N ARG A 24 -9.38 -13.40 -23.52
CA ARG A 24 -9.87 -14.26 -24.59
C ARG A 24 -10.75 -15.34 -23.96
N ALA A 25 -12.02 -15.42 -24.33
CA ALA A 25 -12.80 -16.62 -24.12
C ALA A 25 -12.56 -17.57 -25.29
N SER A 26 -12.27 -18.82 -24.95
CA SER A 26 -11.78 -19.89 -25.82
C SER A 26 -12.88 -20.45 -26.76
N ARG A 27 -12.47 -20.70 -28.01
CA ARG A 27 -13.03 -21.56 -29.09
C ARG A 27 -13.98 -22.69 -28.64
N VAL A 28 -15.03 -23.00 -29.42
CA VAL A 28 -15.58 -24.35 -29.85
C VAL A 28 -16.80 -24.08 -30.78
N GLN A 29 -16.70 -24.27 -32.11
CA GLN A 29 -17.05 -25.44 -32.98
C GLN A 29 -18.56 -25.83 -33.07
N HIS A 30 -19.27 -25.33 -34.09
CA HIS A 30 -19.85 -26.04 -35.27
C HIS A 30 -20.97 -25.15 -35.87
N LEU A 31 -20.89 -24.86 -37.18
CA LEU A 31 -21.78 -23.93 -37.91
C LEU A 31 -22.88 -24.72 -38.65
N ASP A 32 -24.14 -24.28 -38.55
CA ASP A 32 -25.22 -24.64 -39.47
C ASP A 32 -25.43 -23.50 -40.51
N PRO A 33 -25.80 -23.80 -41.78
CA PRO A 33 -25.64 -22.87 -42.90
C PRO A 33 -26.85 -21.94 -43.15
N GLY A 34 -27.70 -21.70 -42.15
CA GLY A 34 -28.85 -20.79 -42.26
C GLY A 34 -28.49 -19.39 -41.78
N GLY A 35 -28.38 -18.43 -42.69
CA GLY A 35 -28.04 -17.03 -42.38
C GLY A 35 -28.98 -16.40 -41.33
N TRP A 36 -28.46 -16.23 -40.11
CA TRP A 36 -29.13 -15.52 -39.03
C TRP A 36 -29.01 -14.00 -39.24
N ARG A 37 -30.14 -13.30 -39.37
CA ARG A 37 -30.17 -11.83 -39.24
C ARG A 37 -30.57 -11.48 -37.80
N TRP A 38 -29.65 -10.89 -37.05
CA TRP A 38 -29.91 -10.38 -35.71
C TRP A 38 -30.94 -9.25 -35.76
N GLY A 39 -31.90 -9.25 -34.82
CA GLY A 39 -32.83 -8.15 -34.60
C GLY A 39 -32.14 -6.91 -34.01
N PRO A 40 -32.81 -5.75 -33.94
CA PRO A 40 -32.22 -4.54 -33.38
C PRO A 40 -31.87 -4.75 -31.90
N VAL A 41 -30.64 -4.37 -31.50
CA VAL A 41 -30.23 -4.35 -30.09
C VAL A 41 -30.71 -3.04 -29.47
N HIS A 42 -31.49 -3.13 -28.40
CA HIS A 42 -32.00 -1.98 -27.68
C HIS A 42 -31.31 -1.93 -26.31
N CYS A 43 -30.54 -0.87 -26.02
CA CYS A 43 -30.14 -0.60 -24.63
C CYS A 43 -31.34 0.03 -23.93
N CYS A 44 -31.97 -0.73 -23.04
CA CYS A 44 -33.17 -0.32 -22.32
C CYS A 44 -32.78 0.19 -20.94
N GLY A 45 -32.24 1.41 -20.87
CA GLY A 45 -32.14 2.14 -19.61
C GLY A 45 -30.91 1.84 -18.74
N GLY A 46 -30.45 2.91 -18.11
CA GLY A 46 -29.34 3.00 -17.18
C GLY A 46 -29.23 4.46 -16.72
N PRO A 47 -28.35 4.77 -15.75
CA PRO A 47 -28.21 6.13 -15.21
C PRO A 47 -27.88 7.17 -16.28
N SER A 48 -27.13 6.79 -17.32
CA SER A 48 -26.87 7.63 -18.50
C SER A 48 -27.36 7.01 -19.82
N LYS A 49 -27.51 7.84 -20.85
CA LYS A 49 -27.66 7.33 -22.22
C LYS A 49 -26.36 6.64 -22.66
N ALA A 50 -26.45 5.43 -23.21
CA ALA A 50 -25.31 4.71 -23.77
C ALA A 50 -25.17 5.01 -25.26
N GLU A 51 -23.95 5.32 -25.72
CA GLU A 51 -23.64 5.38 -27.16
C GLU A 51 -23.30 3.98 -27.65
N ILE A 52 -24.04 3.49 -28.64
CA ILE A 52 -23.91 2.12 -29.16
C ILE A 52 -23.32 2.19 -30.56
N ALA A 53 -22.23 1.44 -30.78
CA ALA A 53 -21.68 1.22 -32.11
C ALA A 53 -21.83 -0.25 -32.52
N PHE A 54 -22.19 -0.44 -33.78
CA PHE A 54 -22.41 -1.76 -34.38
C PHE A 54 -21.33 -2.02 -35.41
N GLU A 55 -20.64 -3.15 -35.29
CA GLU A 55 -19.67 -3.65 -36.25
C GLU A 55 -20.16 -4.99 -36.81
N ASP A 56 -20.55 -5.01 -38.10
CA ASP A 56 -20.84 -6.26 -38.80
C ASP A 56 -19.54 -6.90 -39.27
N ARG A 57 -19.21 -8.07 -38.72
CA ARG A 57 -17.94 -8.76 -39.00
C ARG A 57 -17.98 -9.62 -40.26
N LYS A 58 -19.10 -9.63 -41.00
CA LYS A 58 -19.28 -10.36 -42.27
C LYS A 58 -19.01 -11.86 -42.18
N ASP A 59 -18.96 -12.42 -40.97
CA ASP A 59 -18.82 -13.84 -40.65
C ASP A 59 -20.09 -14.41 -39.99
N GLY A 60 -21.17 -13.61 -39.94
CA GLY A 60 -22.43 -13.93 -39.26
C GLY A 60 -22.49 -13.42 -37.81
N SER A 61 -21.43 -12.79 -37.30
CA SER A 61 -21.40 -12.16 -35.97
C SER A 61 -21.49 -10.63 -36.07
N CYS A 62 -22.16 -10.02 -35.08
CA CYS A 62 -22.21 -8.57 -34.91
C CYS A 62 -21.51 -8.20 -33.59
N GLY A 63 -20.51 -7.32 -33.67
CA GLY A 63 -19.90 -6.69 -32.51
C GLY A 63 -20.74 -5.51 -32.07
N VAL A 64 -21.07 -5.46 -30.78
CA VAL A 64 -21.77 -4.32 -30.16
C VAL A 64 -20.87 -3.74 -29.09
N SER A 65 -20.48 -2.48 -29.24
CA SER A 65 -19.76 -1.73 -28.21
C SER A 65 -20.65 -0.63 -27.63
N HIS A 66 -20.55 -0.43 -26.32
CA HIS A 66 -21.28 0.61 -25.60
C HIS A 66 -20.30 1.45 -24.78
N VAL A 67 -20.46 2.76 -24.81
CA VAL A 67 -19.75 3.72 -23.95
C VAL A 67 -20.78 4.39 -23.05
N VAL A 68 -20.53 4.37 -21.74
CA VAL A 68 -21.38 4.98 -20.72
C VAL A 68 -20.55 5.97 -19.89
N GLN A 69 -21.20 7.03 -19.42
CA GLN A 69 -20.52 8.15 -18.72
C GLN A 69 -20.73 8.10 -17.21
N GLU A 70 -21.82 7.48 -16.74
CA GLU A 70 -22.14 7.42 -15.32
C GLU A 70 -21.99 6.00 -14.77
N PRO A 71 -21.61 5.86 -13.49
CA PRO A 71 -21.62 4.58 -12.83
C PRO A 71 -23.05 4.13 -12.51
N GLY A 72 -23.28 2.82 -12.54
CA GLY A 72 -24.50 2.17 -12.10
C GLY A 72 -24.85 0.95 -12.94
N ASP A 73 -26.03 0.40 -12.71
CA ASP A 73 -26.48 -0.81 -13.39
C ASP A 73 -27.13 -0.45 -14.73
N TYR A 74 -26.56 -0.95 -15.82
CA TYR A 74 -27.07 -0.76 -17.17
C TYR A 74 -27.74 -2.03 -17.68
N GLU A 75 -28.90 -1.89 -18.32
CA GLU A 75 -29.64 -3.02 -18.85
C GLU A 75 -29.48 -3.12 -20.38
N VAL A 76 -28.92 -4.25 -20.82
CA VAL A 76 -28.75 -4.57 -22.24
C VAL A 76 -29.81 -5.57 -22.67
N SER A 77 -30.75 -5.10 -23.49
CA SER A 77 -31.84 -5.92 -24.05
C SER A 77 -31.52 -6.35 -25.47
N ILE A 78 -31.42 -7.67 -25.68
CA ILE A 78 -31.18 -8.28 -26.97
C ILE A 78 -32.43 -9.07 -27.33
N LYS A 79 -33.11 -8.65 -28.40
CA LYS A 79 -34.35 -9.25 -28.87
C LYS A 79 -34.18 -9.86 -30.26
N PHE A 80 -34.90 -10.95 -30.49
CA PHE A 80 -35.07 -11.58 -31.78
C PHE A 80 -36.57 -11.79 -32.02
N ASN A 81 -37.10 -11.25 -33.13
CA ASN A 81 -38.56 -11.22 -33.40
C ASN A 81 -39.40 -10.71 -32.22
N ASP A 82 -38.99 -9.57 -31.64
CA ASP A 82 -39.60 -8.95 -30.45
C ASP A 82 -39.57 -9.79 -29.15
N GLU A 83 -38.93 -10.96 -29.18
CA GLU A 83 -38.75 -11.85 -28.02
C GLU A 83 -37.32 -11.77 -27.47
N HIS A 84 -37.14 -11.79 -26.14
CA HIS A 84 -35.81 -11.76 -25.54
C HIS A 84 -35.06 -13.06 -25.78
N ILE A 85 -33.77 -12.95 -26.13
CA ILE A 85 -32.91 -14.14 -26.14
C ILE A 85 -32.70 -14.67 -24.71
N PRO A 86 -32.35 -15.95 -24.54
CA PRO A 86 -32.00 -16.49 -23.22
C PRO A 86 -30.88 -15.68 -22.55
N GLY A 87 -31.13 -15.22 -21.32
CA GLY A 87 -30.20 -14.37 -20.57
C GLY A 87 -30.38 -12.87 -20.79
N SER A 88 -31.22 -12.45 -21.74
CA SER A 88 -31.66 -11.07 -21.88
C SER A 88 -32.92 -10.81 -21.04
N PRO A 89 -33.04 -9.66 -20.35
CA PRO A 89 -32.07 -8.57 -20.28
C PRO A 89 -30.80 -8.91 -19.45
N PHE A 90 -29.65 -8.42 -19.93
CA PHE A 90 -28.37 -8.55 -19.24
C PHE A 90 -28.13 -7.30 -18.40
N VAL A 91 -27.91 -7.46 -17.09
CA VAL A 91 -27.51 -6.37 -16.20
C VAL A 91 -25.98 -6.26 -16.20
N VAL A 92 -25.48 -5.09 -16.59
CA VAL A 92 -24.06 -4.77 -16.65
C VAL A 92 -23.76 -3.69 -15.59
N PRO A 93 -23.16 -4.07 -14.45
CA PRO A 93 -22.75 -3.09 -13.45
C PRO A 93 -21.53 -2.32 -13.95
N VAL A 94 -21.63 -1.00 -13.97
CA VAL A 94 -20.55 -0.08 -14.36
C VAL A 94 -20.10 0.66 -13.11
N ALA A 95 -18.90 0.36 -12.62
CA ALA A 95 -18.34 1.02 -11.45
C ALA A 95 -17.80 2.41 -11.79
N SER A 96 -17.78 3.30 -10.79
CA SER A 96 -17.11 4.59 -10.91
C SER A 96 -15.59 4.40 -10.81
N LEU A 97 -14.80 5.29 -11.42
CA LEU A 97 -13.34 5.30 -11.26
C LEU A 97 -12.93 5.39 -9.77
N SER A 98 -13.77 6.02 -8.94
CA SER A 98 -13.57 6.13 -7.49
C SER A 98 -13.85 4.82 -6.75
N ASP A 99 -14.81 4.01 -7.19
CA ASP A 99 -15.09 2.72 -6.56
C ASP A 99 -14.03 1.69 -6.91
N ASP A 100 -13.49 1.76 -8.12
CA ASP A 100 -12.32 0.96 -8.49
C ASP A 100 -11.11 1.32 -7.63
N ALA A 101 -10.84 2.62 -7.40
CA ALA A 101 -9.76 3.07 -6.51
C ALA A 101 -9.92 2.54 -5.07
N ARG A 102 -11.15 2.46 -4.56
CA ARG A 102 -11.46 1.95 -3.21
C ARG A 102 -11.22 0.46 -3.06
N ARG A 103 -11.21 -0.30 -4.16
CA ARG A 103 -10.90 -1.72 -4.14
C ARG A 103 -9.41 -1.98 -3.99
N LEU A 104 -8.55 -0.99 -4.24
CA LEU A 104 -7.10 -1.19 -4.14
C LEU A 104 -6.67 -1.37 -2.69
N THR A 105 -5.71 -2.28 -2.48
CA THR A 105 -5.09 -2.49 -1.18
C THR A 105 -3.57 -2.33 -1.28
N VAL A 106 -2.99 -1.62 -0.30
CA VAL A 106 -1.54 -1.48 -0.19
C VAL A 106 -1.00 -2.56 0.74
N THR A 107 0.06 -3.23 0.29
CA THR A 107 0.76 -4.29 1.02
C THR A 107 2.25 -3.98 1.07
N SER A 108 2.92 -4.46 2.12
CA SER A 108 4.37 -4.23 2.31
C SER A 108 4.78 -2.76 2.37
N LEU A 109 3.87 -1.85 2.75
CA LEU A 109 4.24 -0.48 3.05
C LEU A 109 4.96 -0.44 4.39
N GLN A 110 6.24 -0.08 4.34
CA GLN A 110 7.05 0.09 5.52
C GLN A 110 6.97 1.55 5.98
N GLU A 111 6.22 1.81 7.07
CA GLU A 111 6.02 3.16 7.60
C GLU A 111 7.23 3.70 8.38
N THR A 112 8.08 2.81 8.92
CA THR A 112 9.26 3.17 9.75
C THR A 112 10.48 2.32 9.44
N GLY A 113 11.69 2.82 9.74
CA GLY A 113 12.94 2.09 9.53
C GLY A 113 13.48 2.17 8.11
N LEU A 114 12.92 3.07 7.29
CA LEU A 114 13.47 3.41 5.99
C LEU A 114 14.74 4.25 6.18
N LYS A 115 15.76 4.02 5.36
CA LYS A 115 17.02 4.76 5.40
C LYS A 115 17.12 5.69 4.20
N VAL A 116 17.83 6.79 4.40
CA VAL A 116 18.09 7.80 3.37
C VAL A 116 19.01 7.19 2.33
N ASN A 117 18.79 7.52 1.05
CA ASN A 117 19.50 6.98 -0.10
C ASN A 117 19.39 5.45 -0.26
N GLN A 118 18.45 4.79 0.44
CA GLN A 118 18.16 3.37 0.27
C GLN A 118 16.84 3.18 -0.49
N PRO A 119 16.79 2.28 -1.48
CA PRO A 119 15.55 2.00 -2.19
C PRO A 119 14.49 1.43 -1.25
N ALA A 120 13.32 2.06 -1.26
CA ALA A 120 12.13 1.59 -0.59
C ALA A 120 11.09 1.18 -1.63
N SER A 121 10.33 0.13 -1.34
CA SER A 121 9.26 -0.30 -2.23
C SER A 121 8.08 -0.89 -1.46
N PHE A 122 6.89 -0.69 -1.99
CA PHE A 122 5.66 -1.31 -1.49
C PHE A 122 4.81 -1.76 -2.69
N ALA A 123 3.84 -2.64 -2.43
CA ALA A 123 2.99 -3.20 -3.47
C ALA A 123 1.54 -2.73 -3.33
N VAL A 124 0.88 -2.57 -4.46
CA VAL A 124 -0.53 -2.20 -4.57
C VAL A 124 -1.25 -3.30 -5.34
N GLN A 125 -2.27 -3.87 -4.72
CA GLN A 125 -3.15 -4.87 -5.32
C GLN A 125 -4.36 -4.17 -5.91
N LEU A 126 -4.69 -4.44 -7.16
CA LEU A 126 -5.83 -3.85 -7.88
C LEU A 126 -7.16 -4.53 -7.55
N ASN A 127 -7.15 -5.78 -7.07
CA ASN A 127 -8.35 -6.55 -6.71
C ASN A 127 -9.39 -6.59 -7.84
N GLY A 128 -8.94 -6.65 -9.08
CA GLY A 128 -9.73 -6.67 -10.31
C GLY A 128 -10.08 -5.28 -10.88
N ALA A 129 -9.65 -4.18 -10.25
CA ALA A 129 -9.74 -2.84 -10.80
C ALA A 129 -8.81 -2.68 -12.01
N ARG A 130 -9.21 -1.86 -12.99
CA ARG A 130 -8.40 -1.62 -14.20
C ARG A 130 -8.19 -0.14 -14.44
N GLY A 131 -6.94 0.26 -14.66
CA GLY A 131 -6.60 1.66 -14.72
C GLY A 131 -5.12 1.91 -14.59
N VAL A 132 -4.76 3.18 -14.46
CA VAL A 132 -3.39 3.64 -14.28
C VAL A 132 -3.18 4.05 -12.83
N ILE A 133 -2.10 3.55 -12.23
CA ILE A 133 -1.62 3.98 -10.92
C ILE A 133 -0.61 5.13 -11.13
N ASP A 134 -0.82 6.24 -10.45
CA ASP A 134 0.13 7.34 -10.30
C ASP A 134 0.60 7.40 -8.84
N ALA A 135 1.90 7.60 -8.63
CA ALA A 135 2.49 7.63 -7.29
C ALA A 135 3.55 8.72 -7.18
N ARG A 136 3.43 9.56 -6.14
CA ARG A 136 4.30 10.71 -5.90
C ARG A 136 4.69 10.78 -4.44
N VAL A 137 5.95 11.11 -4.16
CA VAL A 137 6.47 11.30 -2.80
C VAL A 137 6.67 12.79 -2.57
N HIS A 138 6.09 13.30 -1.48
CA HIS A 138 6.33 14.64 -0.96
C HIS A 138 7.38 14.56 0.14
N THR A 139 8.50 15.25 -0.04
CA THR A 139 9.58 15.32 0.94
C THR A 139 9.24 16.30 2.08
N PRO A 140 9.91 16.19 3.25
CA PRO A 140 9.78 17.14 4.35
C PRO A 140 10.12 18.58 3.96
N SER A 141 11.04 18.78 3.01
CA SER A 141 11.37 20.10 2.46
C SER A 141 10.28 20.71 1.57
N GLY A 142 9.26 19.92 1.21
CA GLY A 142 8.16 20.31 0.33
C GLY A 142 8.41 20.02 -1.15
N ALA A 143 9.51 19.34 -1.51
CA ALA A 143 9.75 18.87 -2.86
C ALA A 143 8.81 17.69 -3.20
N VAL A 144 8.53 17.52 -4.49
CA VAL A 144 7.70 16.41 -5.01
C VAL A 144 8.54 15.58 -5.96
N GLU A 145 8.67 14.31 -5.66
CA GLU A 145 9.44 13.33 -6.43
C GLU A 145 8.51 12.27 -7.02
N GLU A 146 8.73 11.91 -8.28
CA GLU A 146 7.96 10.85 -8.93
C GLU A 146 8.47 9.47 -8.50
N CYS A 147 7.55 8.54 -8.24
CA CYS A 147 7.91 7.16 -7.93
C CYS A 147 8.05 6.31 -9.19
N TYR A 148 8.85 5.25 -9.10
CA TYR A 148 8.94 4.22 -10.12
C TYR A 148 7.84 3.19 -9.89
N VAL A 149 6.81 3.19 -10.74
CA VAL A 149 5.77 2.17 -10.75
C VAL A 149 6.17 1.05 -11.71
N SER A 150 6.07 -0.20 -11.28
CA SER A 150 6.37 -1.39 -12.08
C SER A 150 5.25 -2.41 -11.95
N GLU A 151 4.78 -2.94 -13.08
CA GLU A 151 3.77 -4.00 -13.09
C GLU A 151 4.44 -5.33 -12.78
N LEU A 152 4.02 -6.01 -11.71
CA LEU A 152 4.54 -7.33 -11.35
C LEU A 152 3.62 -8.43 -11.90
N ASP A 153 2.31 -8.22 -11.81
CA ASP A 153 1.27 -9.08 -12.36
C ASP A 153 0.09 -8.22 -12.82
N SER A 154 -0.81 -8.80 -13.61
CA SER A 154 -2.08 -8.24 -14.08
C SER A 154 -2.97 -7.63 -12.99
N ASP A 155 -2.76 -7.98 -11.72
CA ASP A 155 -3.52 -7.45 -10.57
C ASP A 155 -2.61 -6.83 -9.48
N LYS A 156 -1.29 -6.73 -9.73
CA LYS A 156 -0.32 -6.30 -8.72
C LYS A 156 0.76 -5.39 -9.30
N HIS A 157 0.88 -4.22 -8.71
CA HIS A 157 1.89 -3.22 -9.06
C HIS A 157 2.82 -2.96 -7.89
N THR A 158 4.08 -2.68 -8.17
CA THR A 158 5.10 -2.32 -7.18
C THR A 158 5.49 -0.87 -7.38
N ILE A 159 5.47 -0.08 -6.31
CA ILE A 159 5.90 1.30 -6.29
C ILE A 159 7.25 1.34 -5.57
N ARG A 160 8.27 1.89 -6.22
CA ARG A 160 9.63 2.03 -5.70
C ARG A 160 10.05 3.49 -5.72
N PHE A 161 10.70 3.95 -4.66
CA PHE A 161 11.27 5.29 -4.55
C PHE A 161 12.57 5.25 -3.75
N ILE A 162 13.37 6.31 -3.83
CA ILE A 162 14.61 6.45 -3.06
C ILE A 162 14.51 7.78 -2.32
N PRO A 163 14.27 7.79 -1.01
CA PRO A 163 14.18 9.03 -0.27
C PRO A 163 15.56 9.64 -0.03
N HIS A 164 15.71 10.92 -0.34
CA HIS A 164 16.98 11.65 -0.20
C HIS A 164 17.07 12.50 1.07
N GLU A 165 15.95 12.65 1.79
CA GLU A 165 15.86 13.46 3.01
C GLU A 165 15.49 12.62 4.23
N ASN A 166 15.87 13.09 5.42
CA ASN A 166 15.41 12.54 6.69
C ASN A 166 14.11 13.24 7.10
N GLY A 167 13.16 12.47 7.63
CA GLY A 167 11.92 13.01 8.17
C GLY A 167 10.67 12.31 7.67
N VAL A 168 9.51 12.92 7.91
CA VAL A 168 8.21 12.37 7.53
C VAL A 168 7.91 12.75 6.08
N HIS A 169 7.87 11.77 5.20
CA HIS A 169 7.47 11.93 3.80
C HIS A 169 6.00 11.53 3.65
N SER A 170 5.32 12.14 2.69
CA SER A 170 3.93 11.85 2.36
C SER A 170 3.83 11.27 0.95
N ILE A 171 3.33 10.05 0.81
CA ILE A 171 3.20 9.36 -0.46
C ILE A 171 1.76 9.42 -0.95
N ASP A 172 1.56 10.13 -2.04
CA ASP A 172 0.31 10.20 -2.76
C ASP A 172 0.24 9.02 -3.73
N VAL A 173 -0.78 8.19 -3.60
CA VAL A 173 -1.04 7.08 -4.51
C VAL A 173 -2.45 7.25 -5.04
N LYS A 174 -2.55 7.46 -6.34
CA LYS A 174 -3.79 7.72 -7.05
C LYS A 174 -4.02 6.63 -8.09
N PHE A 175 -5.27 6.23 -8.24
CA PHE A 175 -5.72 5.31 -9.26
C PHE A 175 -6.75 6.01 -10.14
N ASN A 176 -6.48 6.12 -11.44
CA ASN A 176 -7.27 6.89 -12.39
C ASN A 176 -7.57 8.33 -11.92
N GLY A 177 -6.62 8.96 -11.21
CA GLY A 177 -6.73 10.31 -10.66
C GLY A 177 -7.39 10.41 -9.28
N ALA A 178 -7.97 9.34 -8.74
CA ALA A 178 -8.57 9.30 -7.39
C ALA A 178 -7.62 8.70 -6.36
N HIS A 179 -7.57 9.25 -5.13
CA HIS A 179 -6.77 8.66 -4.06
C HIS A 179 -7.30 7.28 -3.66
N ILE A 180 -6.38 6.33 -3.49
CA ILE A 180 -6.71 5.00 -2.97
C ILE A 180 -6.91 5.04 -1.46
N PRO A 181 -7.55 4.03 -0.84
CA PRO A 181 -7.68 3.95 0.61
C PRO A 181 -6.31 4.01 1.30
N GLY A 182 -6.19 4.91 2.29
CA GLY A 182 -4.95 5.14 3.03
C GLY A 182 -4.01 6.17 2.40
N SER A 183 -4.23 6.58 1.15
CA SER A 183 -3.50 7.71 0.57
C SER A 183 -4.06 9.04 1.10
N PRO A 184 -3.21 10.03 1.44
CA PRO A 184 -1.75 9.98 1.41
C PRO A 184 -1.12 9.18 2.56
N PHE A 185 -0.13 8.35 2.24
CA PHE A 185 0.59 7.52 3.22
C PHE A 185 1.74 8.29 3.85
N LYS A 186 1.80 8.35 5.17
CA LYS A 186 2.91 8.99 5.87
C LYS A 186 3.96 7.94 6.23
N ILE A 187 5.18 8.14 5.74
CA ILE A 187 6.31 7.28 6.05
C ILE A 187 7.41 8.09 6.73
N ARG A 188 8.20 7.45 7.59
CA ARG A 188 9.34 8.08 8.27
C ARG A 188 10.64 7.50 7.75
N VAL A 189 11.47 8.37 7.20
CA VAL A 189 12.80 8.04 6.66
C VAL A 189 13.89 8.59 7.57
N GLY A 190 14.91 7.78 7.80
CA GLY A 190 15.98 8.05 8.75
C GLY A 190 15.80 7.25 10.03
N GLU A 191 16.80 7.34 10.91
CA GLU A 191 16.71 6.72 12.23
C GLU A 191 15.44 7.22 12.92
N GLN A 192 14.69 6.27 13.48
CA GLN A 192 13.81 6.62 14.57
C GLN A 192 14.72 7.27 15.61
N SER A 193 14.66 8.59 15.74
CA SER A 193 14.69 9.17 17.07
C SER A 193 13.49 8.56 17.80
N GLN A 194 13.61 7.27 18.19
CA GLN A 194 13.03 6.77 19.43
C GLN A 194 13.46 7.85 20.41
N ALA A 195 12.55 8.75 20.78
CA ALA A 195 12.83 9.65 21.88
C ALA A 195 13.22 8.71 23.01
N GLY A 196 14.50 8.72 23.39
CA GLY A 196 15.04 7.67 24.23
C GLY A 196 14.15 7.54 25.46
N ASP A 197 13.66 6.33 25.74
CA ASP A 197 12.82 6.11 26.91
C ASP A 197 13.75 6.06 28.13
N PRO A 198 13.76 7.11 29.00
CA PRO A 198 14.63 7.12 30.16
C PRO A 198 14.28 5.99 31.12
N GLY A 199 13.05 5.46 31.07
CA GLY A 199 12.60 4.32 31.88
C GLY A 199 13.28 3.00 31.51
N LEU A 200 13.94 2.92 30.36
CA LEU A 200 14.70 1.75 29.91
C LEU A 200 16.20 1.88 30.16
N VAL A 201 16.67 3.01 30.69
CA VAL A 201 18.06 3.20 31.14
C VAL A 201 18.23 2.59 32.53
N SER A 202 19.30 1.80 32.71
CA SER A 202 19.66 1.25 34.01
C SER A 202 21.14 1.49 34.29
N ALA A 203 21.50 1.71 35.55
CA ALA A 203 22.88 1.87 35.96
C ALA A 203 23.20 0.92 37.11
N TYR A 204 24.35 0.25 37.03
CA TYR A 204 24.78 -0.74 38.02
C TYR A 204 26.32 -0.79 38.10
N GLY A 205 26.84 -1.16 39.27
CA GLY A 205 28.27 -1.32 39.49
C GLY A 205 28.72 -0.82 40.86
N PRO A 206 29.93 -1.21 41.30
CA PRO A 206 30.42 -0.90 42.64
C PRO A 206 30.54 0.61 42.89
N GLY A 207 30.82 1.41 41.87
CA GLY A 207 30.88 2.86 41.96
C GLY A 207 29.55 3.57 42.26
N LEU A 208 28.41 2.87 42.23
CA LEU A 208 27.13 3.41 42.71
C LEU A 208 26.85 3.07 44.18
N GLU A 209 27.55 2.08 44.74
CA GLU A 209 27.37 1.62 46.12
C GLU A 209 28.34 2.33 47.09
N GLY A 210 29.55 2.64 46.63
CA GLY A 210 30.56 3.35 47.42
C GLY A 210 31.93 3.38 46.74
N GLY A 211 32.86 4.14 47.32
CA GLY A 211 34.21 4.25 46.81
C GLY A 211 35.22 4.64 47.89
N THR A 212 36.50 4.42 47.60
CA THR A 212 37.60 4.79 48.50
C THR A 212 38.29 6.05 47.98
N THR A 213 38.60 6.99 48.86
CA THR A 213 39.35 8.20 48.49
C THR A 213 40.69 7.84 47.85
N GLY A 214 40.98 8.43 46.69
CA GLY A 214 42.18 8.19 45.90
C GLY A 214 42.14 6.93 45.02
N VAL A 215 41.04 6.16 45.05
CA VAL A 215 40.87 4.93 44.25
C VAL A 215 39.78 5.13 43.19
N SER A 216 40.07 4.74 41.96
CA SER A 216 39.09 4.78 40.87
C SER A 216 37.95 3.80 41.13
N SER A 217 36.73 4.29 41.01
CA SER A 217 35.49 3.51 41.11
C SER A 217 34.78 3.54 39.75
N GLU A 218 34.14 2.43 39.38
CA GLU A 218 33.49 2.28 38.08
C GLU A 218 32.04 1.82 38.21
N PHE A 219 31.21 2.24 37.27
CA PHE A 219 29.85 1.73 37.07
C PHE A 219 29.48 1.74 35.60
N ILE A 220 28.46 0.97 35.24
CA ILE A 220 27.98 0.81 33.88
C ILE A 220 26.59 1.44 33.79
N VAL A 221 26.36 2.22 32.72
CA VAL A 221 25.05 2.72 32.32
C VAL A 221 24.60 1.98 31.07
N ASN A 222 23.62 1.09 31.23
CA ASN A 222 23.02 0.34 30.14
C ASN A 222 21.94 1.20 29.46
N THR A 223 22.24 1.60 28.23
CA THR A 223 21.36 2.36 27.33
C THR A 223 20.92 1.54 26.11
N LEU A 224 21.21 0.23 26.07
CA LEU A 224 20.99 -0.62 24.89
C LEU A 224 19.51 -0.70 24.49
N ASN A 225 18.61 -0.65 25.46
CA ASN A 225 17.16 -0.70 25.24
C ASN A 225 16.50 0.69 25.25
N ALA A 226 17.25 1.74 25.58
CA ALA A 226 16.70 3.09 25.74
C ALA A 226 16.50 3.83 24.41
N GLY A 227 17.23 3.45 23.35
CA GLY A 227 17.18 4.13 22.05
C GLY A 227 18.20 5.27 21.96
N SER A 228 17.97 6.20 21.02
CA SER A 228 18.89 7.32 20.79
C SER A 228 18.63 8.46 21.78
N GLY A 229 19.66 8.88 22.51
CA GLY A 229 19.59 9.94 23.50
C GLY A 229 20.98 10.44 23.91
N ALA A 230 21.05 11.62 24.52
CA ALA A 230 22.29 12.15 25.05
C ALA A 230 22.43 11.74 26.52
N LEU A 231 23.37 10.84 26.82
CA LEU A 231 23.71 10.47 28.19
C LEU A 231 24.53 11.59 28.85
N SER A 232 24.06 12.12 29.98
CA SER A 232 24.78 13.08 30.80
C SER A 232 24.97 12.53 32.20
N VAL A 233 26.23 12.40 32.62
CA VAL A 233 26.58 11.93 33.96
C VAL A 233 27.31 13.05 34.70
N THR A 234 26.84 13.34 35.90
CA THR A 234 27.43 14.35 36.79
C THR A 234 27.63 13.77 38.17
N ILE A 235 28.73 14.16 38.82
CA ILE A 235 29.09 13.71 40.16
C ILE A 235 29.42 14.94 40.99
N ASP A 236 28.52 15.27 41.90
CA ASP A 236 28.66 16.40 42.82
C ASP A 236 29.05 15.91 44.21
N GLY A 237 30.02 16.57 44.85
CA GLY A 237 30.48 16.15 46.16
C GLY A 237 31.53 17.07 46.75
N PRO A 238 32.17 16.66 47.87
CA PRO A 238 33.14 17.47 48.60
C PRO A 238 34.46 17.72 47.85
N SER A 239 34.74 16.97 46.78
CA SER A 239 35.88 17.23 45.89
C SER A 239 35.47 17.14 44.42
N LYS A 240 36.22 17.83 43.55
CA LYS A 240 36.09 17.64 42.11
C LYS A 240 36.60 16.24 41.76
N VAL A 241 35.76 15.47 41.08
CA VAL A 241 36.15 14.17 40.54
C VAL A 241 36.52 14.31 39.07
N GLN A 242 37.52 13.55 38.64
CA GLN A 242 37.76 13.34 37.22
C GLN A 242 36.82 12.22 36.76
N LEU A 243 35.94 12.54 35.82
CA LEU A 243 35.01 11.59 35.23
C LEU A 243 35.52 11.20 33.85
N ASP A 244 35.62 9.89 33.61
CA ASP A 244 35.91 9.30 32.30
C ASP A 244 34.73 8.44 31.88
N CYS A 245 34.30 8.57 30.63
CA CYS A 245 33.17 7.83 30.09
C CYS A 245 33.59 7.13 28.81
N ARG A 246 33.50 5.81 28.78
CA ARG A 246 33.88 4.97 27.66
C ARG A 246 32.69 4.16 27.17
N GLU A 247 32.43 4.24 25.87
CA GLU A 247 31.41 3.42 25.22
C GLU A 247 31.90 1.98 25.00
N CYS A 248 31.07 1.01 25.36
CA CYS A 248 31.31 -0.42 25.28
C CYS A 248 30.07 -1.13 24.69
N PRO A 249 30.19 -2.37 24.19
CA PRO A 249 29.04 -3.13 23.68
C PRO A 249 27.92 -3.37 24.70
N GLU A 250 28.25 -3.26 25.99
CA GLU A 250 27.35 -3.50 27.13
C GLU A 250 26.68 -2.20 27.62
N GLY A 251 27.03 -1.04 27.06
CA GLY A 251 26.57 0.29 27.48
C GLY A 251 27.73 1.27 27.65
N HIS A 252 27.60 2.22 28.57
CA HIS A 252 28.62 3.23 28.87
C HIS A 252 29.30 2.91 30.21
N VAL A 253 30.61 2.70 30.19
CA VAL A 253 31.42 2.53 31.40
C VAL A 253 31.85 3.91 31.89
N VAL A 254 31.46 4.24 33.12
CA VAL A 254 31.82 5.50 33.77
C VAL A 254 32.79 5.21 34.90
N THR A 255 33.94 5.88 34.87
CA THR A 255 34.99 5.77 35.90
C THR A 255 35.23 7.12 36.55
N TYR A 256 35.33 7.14 37.87
CA TYR A 256 35.63 8.36 38.61
C TYR A 256 36.54 8.10 39.83
N THR A 257 37.30 9.11 40.24
CA THR A 257 38.19 9.02 41.41
C THR A 257 37.88 10.12 42.43
N PRO A 258 37.31 9.80 43.60
CA PRO A 258 37.04 10.78 44.65
C PRO A 258 38.33 11.15 45.41
N MET A 259 38.60 12.44 45.59
CA MET A 259 39.83 12.93 46.24
C MET A 259 39.62 13.39 47.69
N ALA A 260 38.38 13.42 48.17
CA ALA A 260 38.04 13.67 49.56
C ALA A 260 36.96 12.70 50.06
N PRO A 261 36.96 12.32 51.34
CA PRO A 261 35.87 11.57 51.94
C PRO A 261 34.61 12.42 52.06
N GLY A 262 33.45 11.78 51.96
CA GLY A 262 32.13 12.39 52.15
C GLY A 262 31.10 11.85 51.17
N ASN A 263 29.91 12.47 51.16
CA ASN A 263 28.80 12.04 50.33
C ASN A 263 28.93 12.63 48.92
N TYR A 264 28.86 11.77 47.90
CA TYR A 264 28.80 12.15 46.49
C TYR A 264 27.43 11.83 45.93
N LEU A 265 26.87 12.75 45.15
CA LEU A 265 25.63 12.58 44.42
C LEU A 265 25.96 12.30 42.95
N ILE A 266 25.58 11.12 42.47
CA ILE A 266 25.71 10.75 41.06
C ILE A 266 24.36 10.97 40.39
N ALA A 267 24.31 11.83 39.38
CA ALA A 267 23.12 12.09 38.59
C ALA A 267 23.36 11.68 37.13
N ILE A 268 22.46 10.83 36.62
CA ILE A 268 22.45 10.29 35.26
C ILE A 268 21.18 10.80 34.57
N LYS A 269 21.33 11.45 33.42
CA LYS A 269 20.25 12.05 32.62
C LYS A 269 20.32 11.62 31.17
#